data_AF-A0A535ILA1-F1
#
_entry.id   AF-A0A535ILA1-F1
#
_cell.length_a   1.000
_cell.length_b   1.000
_cell.length_c   1.000
_cell.angle_alpha   90.00
_cell.angle_beta   90.00
_cell.angle_gamma   90.00
#
_symmetry.space_group_name_H-M   'P 1'
#
loop_
_entity.id
_entity.type
_entity.pdbx_description
1 polymer ?
#
loop_
_entity_poly.entity_id
_entity_poly.type
_entity_poly.pdbx_seq_one_letter_code
_entity_poly.pdbx_strand_id
1 'polypeptide(L)'
;MDANGANLTQLTNTPTELEFRPGFSPDGKKITFASIPLTADHPDGSAPADIWVMNANGTHRTNITNTPNFNERAPDWGPAG
;
A
#
# COMPACT_ATOMS: atom_id res chain seq x y z
N MET A 1 9.57 10.94 10.08
CA MET A 1 8.47 11.57 10.84
C MET A 1 9.04 11.99 12.17
N ASP A 2 8.82 13.23 12.58
CA ASP A 2 9.07 13.66 13.95
C ASP A 2 7.86 13.27 14.81
N ALA A 3 8.08 12.90 16.08
CA ALA A 3 7.01 12.41 16.96
C ALA A 3 5.86 13.42 17.19
N ASN A 4 6.06 14.69 16.81
CA ASN A 4 5.06 15.77 16.88
C ASN A 4 4.21 15.93 15.61
N GLY A 5 4.39 15.06 14.60
CA GLY A 5 3.66 15.16 13.33
C GLY A 5 4.15 16.29 12.40
N ALA A 6 5.29 16.92 12.70
CA ALA A 6 5.96 17.82 11.77
C ALA A 6 6.66 17.03 10.65
N ASN A 7 6.96 17.71 9.55
CA ASN A 7 7.73 17.18 8.42
C ASN A 7 7.09 15.94 7.76
N LEU A 8 5.76 15.95 7.58
CA LEU A 8 5.07 14.92 6.82
C LEU A 8 5.42 15.04 5.33
N THR A 9 5.75 13.91 4.72
CA THR A 9 5.94 13.80 3.27
C THR A 9 4.85 12.90 2.71
N GLN A 10 4.13 13.40 1.70
CA GLN A 10 3.22 12.57 0.92
C GLN A 10 4.04 11.65 0.02
N LEU A 11 3.97 10.34 0.26
CA LEU A 11 4.75 9.35 -0.51
C LEU A 11 4.01 8.84 -1.75
N THR A 12 2.69 8.97 -1.77
CA THR A 12 1.88 8.49 -2.88
C THR A 12 1.05 9.59 -3.51
N ASN A 13 0.94 9.56 -4.83
CA ASN A 13 0.22 10.55 -5.63
C ASN A 13 -0.44 9.89 -6.83
N THR A 14 -1.37 8.97 -6.55
CA THR A 14 -2.11 8.18 -7.55
C THR A 14 -3.59 8.57 -7.50
N PRO A 15 -4.03 9.56 -8.28
CA PRO A 15 -5.38 10.13 -8.16
C PRO A 15 -6.51 9.18 -8.53
N THR A 16 -6.19 8.04 -9.16
CA THR A 16 -7.14 7.00 -9.57
C THR A 16 -7.20 5.83 -8.58
N GLU A 17 -6.50 5.91 -7.45
CA GLU A 17 -6.35 4.81 -6.49
C GLU A 17 -6.64 5.29 -5.07
N LEU A 18 -7.20 4.41 -4.24
CA LEU A 18 -7.22 4.55 -2.79
C LEU A 18 -6.14 3.68 -2.20
N GLU A 19 -5.20 4.30 -1.48
CA GLU A 19 -4.08 3.61 -0.85
C GLU A 19 -4.16 3.74 0.67
N PHE A 20 -4.06 2.62 1.38
CA PHE A 20 -4.32 2.57 2.81
C PHE A 20 -3.62 1.38 3.48
N ARG A 21 -3.68 1.34 4.82
CA ARG A 21 -3.05 0.31 5.68
C ARG A 21 -1.55 0.11 5.38
N PRO A 22 -0.73 1.16 5.51
CA PRO A 22 0.71 1.01 5.33
C PRO A 22 1.32 0.18 6.47
N GLY A 23 2.33 -0.61 6.15
CA GLY A 23 3.19 -1.33 7.10
C GLY A 23 4.66 -1.17 6.73
N PHE A 24 5.49 -0.72 7.68
CA PHE A 24 6.93 -0.64 7.46
C PHE A 24 7.58 -2.02 7.58
N SER A 25 8.58 -2.29 6.75
CA SER A 25 9.47 -3.43 6.95
C SER A 25 10.24 -3.28 8.27
N PRO A 26 10.71 -4.39 8.89
CA PRO A 26 11.45 -4.32 10.16
C PRO A 26 12.71 -3.45 10.10
N ASP A 27 13.36 -3.38 8.94
CA ASP A 27 14.54 -2.53 8.71
C ASP A 27 14.18 -1.07 8.35
N GLY A 28 12.89 -0.74 8.28
CA GLY A 28 12.35 0.58 7.96
C GLY A 28 12.58 1.03 6.50
N LYS A 29 13.13 0.18 5.62
CA LYS A 29 13.51 0.58 4.25
C LYS A 29 12.37 0.48 3.25
N LYS A 30 11.34 -0.30 3.56
CA LYS A 30 10.20 -0.54 2.68
C LYS A 30 8.88 -0.29 3.40
N ILE A 31 7.86 -0.03 2.59
CA ILE A 31 6.47 0.12 3.01
C ILE A 31 5.64 -0.84 2.16
N THR A 32 4.87 -1.71 2.79
CA THR A 32 3.74 -2.40 2.19
C THR A 32 2.47 -1.57 2.36
N PHE A 33 1.53 -1.62 1.42
CA PHE A 33 0.24 -0.96 1.52
C PHE A 33 -0.78 -1.63 0.59
N ALA A 34 -2.07 -1.44 0.86
CA ALA A 34 -3.13 -1.86 -0.06
C ALA A 34 -3.45 -0.71 -1.04
N SER A 35 -3.70 -1.04 -2.30
CA SER A 35 -4.17 -0.11 -3.35
C SER A 35 -5.46 -0.63 -3.96
N ILE A 36 -6.46 0.24 -4.11
CA ILE A 36 -7.72 -0.05 -4.80
C ILE A 36 -7.91 0.95 -5.94
N PRO A 37 -8.14 0.51 -7.19
CA PRO A 37 -8.51 1.42 -8.26
C PRO A 37 -9.92 1.97 -8.03
N LEU A 38 -10.07 3.30 -8.10
CA LEU A 38 -11.34 4.01 -7.90
C LEU A 38 -12.42 3.66 -8.94
N THR A 39 -11.99 3.15 -10.09
CA THR A 39 -12.87 2.78 -11.21
C THR A 39 -13.10 1.29 -11.32
N ALA A 40 -12.56 0.49 -10.39
CA ALA A 40 -12.72 -0.96 -10.48
C ALA A 40 -14.15 -1.35 -10.13
N ASP A 41 -14.77 -2.07 -11.06
CA ASP A 41 -16.09 -2.68 -10.91
C ASP A 41 -15.89 -4.19 -10.88
N HIS A 42 -15.98 -4.80 -9.69
CA HIS A 42 -15.87 -6.24 -9.56
C HIS A 42 -17.26 -6.88 -9.64
N PRO A 43 -17.40 -8.10 -10.22
CA PRO A 43 -18.70 -8.75 -10.39
C PRO A 43 -19.51 -8.98 -9.10
N ASP A 44 -18.86 -8.98 -7.93
CA ASP A 44 -19.50 -9.12 -6.62
C ASP A 44 -19.79 -7.77 -5.93
N GLY A 45 -19.56 -6.65 -6.60
CA GLY A 45 -19.74 -5.30 -6.08
C GLY A 45 -18.63 -4.82 -5.14
N SER A 46 -17.55 -5.57 -4.98
CA SER A 46 -16.35 -5.11 -4.29
C SER A 46 -15.39 -4.37 -5.23
N ALA A 47 -14.36 -3.75 -4.66
CA ALA A 47 -13.25 -3.22 -5.43
C ALA A 47 -12.01 -4.06 -5.11
N PRO A 48 -11.36 -4.68 -6.11
CA PRO A 48 -10.18 -5.51 -5.92
C PRO A 48 -9.08 -4.64 -5.31
N ALA A 49 -8.50 -5.16 -4.25
CA ALA A 49 -7.39 -4.52 -3.57
C ALA A 49 -6.17 -5.39 -3.78
N ASP A 50 -5.08 -4.77 -4.22
CA ASP A 50 -3.79 -5.44 -4.33
C ASP A 50 -2.84 -4.97 -3.24
N ILE A 51 -1.88 -5.81 -2.87
CA ILE A 51 -0.76 -5.40 -2.03
C ILE A 51 0.37 -4.88 -2.89
N TRP A 52 0.82 -3.70 -2.53
CA TRP A 52 1.95 -3.02 -3.16
C TRP A 52 3.08 -2.84 -2.16
N VAL A 53 4.30 -2.75 -2.68
CA VAL A 53 5.51 -2.42 -1.93
C VAL A 53 6.19 -1.23 -2.58
N MET A 54 6.72 -0.32 -1.76
CA MET A 54 7.61 0.75 -2.19
C MET A 54 8.76 0.92 -1.20
N ASN A 55 9.79 1.66 -1.59
CA ASN A 55 10.80 2.14 -0.65
C ASN A 55 10.18 3.16 0.32
N ALA A 56 10.74 3.29 1.52
CA ALA A 56 10.27 4.22 2.54
C ALA A 56 10.35 5.71 2.13
N ASN A 57 11.06 6.02 1.04
CA ASN A 57 11.11 7.35 0.41
C ASN A 57 10.07 7.55 -0.71
N GLY A 58 9.15 6.60 -0.93
CA GLY A 58 8.08 6.67 -1.94
C GLY A 58 8.49 6.16 -3.34
N THR A 59 9.75 5.78 -3.55
CA THR A 59 10.21 5.28 -4.86
C THR A 59 9.99 3.77 -5.02
N HIS A 60 10.10 3.25 -6.25
CA HIS A 60 10.05 1.81 -6.56
C HIS A 60 8.75 1.10 -6.16
N ARG A 61 7.61 1.77 -6.38
CA ARG A 61 6.27 1.21 -6.21
C ARG A 61 6.07 -0.02 -7.13
N THR A 62 5.73 -1.16 -6.55
CA THR A 62 5.59 -2.46 -7.22
C THR A 62 4.37 -3.22 -6.69
N ASN A 63 3.52 -3.76 -7.57
CA ASN A 63 2.41 -4.65 -7.20
C ASN A 63 2.96 -6.06 -6.96
N ILE A 64 2.73 -6.63 -5.77
CA ILE A 64 3.28 -7.95 -5.42
C ILE A 64 2.24 -9.08 -5.42
N THR A 65 0.95 -8.76 -5.43
CA THR A 65 -0.14 -9.75 -5.55
C THR A 65 -0.64 -9.84 -6.98
N ASN A 66 -0.95 -8.69 -7.60
CA ASN A 66 -1.42 -8.57 -8.97
C ASN A 66 -2.58 -9.54 -9.30
N THR A 67 -3.62 -9.47 -8.49
CA THR A 67 -4.74 -10.42 -8.46
C THR A 67 -6.06 -9.69 -8.69
N PRO A 68 -6.53 -9.57 -9.95
CA PRO A 68 -7.66 -8.69 -10.29
C PRO A 68 -9.01 -9.13 -9.71
N ASN A 69 -9.11 -10.36 -9.21
CA ASN A 69 -10.35 -10.93 -8.68
C ASN A 69 -10.29 -11.22 -7.17
N PHE A 70 -9.24 -10.76 -6.50
CA PHE A 70 -9.07 -10.96 -5.07
C PHE A 70 -8.99 -9.61 -4.35
N ASN A 71 -9.18 -9.69 -3.05
CA ASN A 71 -9.28 -8.51 -2.20
C ASN A 71 -8.27 -8.62 -1.06
N GLU A 72 -7.02 -8.32 -1.37
CA GLU A 72 -5.92 -8.30 -0.42
C GLU A 72 -5.77 -6.93 0.23
N ARG A 73 -6.18 -6.81 1.52
CA ARG A 73 -6.18 -5.51 2.24
C ARG A 73 -5.31 -5.46 3.49
N ALA A 74 -4.72 -6.57 3.90
CA ALA A 74 -4.03 -6.68 5.18
C ALA A 74 -2.57 -7.08 4.98
N PRO A 75 -1.72 -6.19 4.44
CA PRO A 75 -0.31 -6.47 4.37
C PRO A 75 0.32 -6.50 5.75
N ASP A 76 1.21 -7.46 5.98
CA ASP A 76 2.08 -7.51 7.16
C ASP A 76 3.46 -8.06 6.74
N TRP A 77 4.53 -7.53 7.32
CA TRP A 77 5.88 -8.04 7.14
C TRP A 77 6.19 -9.23 8.05
N GLY A 78 5.35 -9.48 9.05
CA GLY A 78 5.58 -10.48 10.08
C GLY A 78 6.67 -10.05 11.07
N PRO A 79 7.01 -10.90 12.06
CA PRO A 79 8.02 -10.58 13.05
C PRO A 79 9.40 -10.43 12.42
N ALA A 80 10.18 -9.46 12.94
CA ALA A 80 11.61 -9.39 12.66
C ALA A 80 12.28 -10.64 13.24
N GLY A 81 12.91 -11.44 12.38
CA GLY A 81 13.71 -12.60 12.79
C GLY A 81 15.02 -12.22 13.46
#